data_AF-A0A9W8QNM6-F1
#
_entry.id   AF-A0A9W8QNM6-F1
#
_cell.length_a   1.000
_cell.length_b   1.000
_cell.length_c   1.000
_cell.angle_alpha   90.00
_cell.angle_beta   90.00
_cell.angle_gamma   90.00
#
_symmetry.space_group_name_H-M   'P 1'
#
loop_
_entity.id
_entity.type
_entity.pdbx_description
1 polymer ?
#
loop_
_entity_poly.entity_id
_entity_poly.type
_entity_poly.pdbx_seq_one_letter_code
_entity_poly.pdbx_strand_id
1 'polypeptide(L)'
;MKLASNDCNSGAEEQLLLPNTEALASYVRSVRDKLIGVLPNYMIPAYFIPVSEVPKSRAAKTDRKLIRESVESLSSENLKTYLATAGAEFCDAANETERTIRDAWAAVLRLETEDISTNDNFYEIGGDSISIITLLKRIQNEFGVHLGLSMMNSKSTTISQMAKFVDADTSSEPSVDVQREVAAALSASWVKSIKTAGFVSRPALPAQASVFLTGATGFLGTQLLRSLLVKDSVRRVVALVRAKSAEHGLERLKETARIAGWWDDVYEERVEVWTGDLEDAKLGLKEEQWMQLAGTSPSGQIDAVVHNGAIVNWNADYEKLKNANVRSVLDLLQAVVESPHAPRFVFVSGGVSVDIDADPAAVADEMNTSIGYCQTKYVAEKVVHHLATALPSSQNRFSVLKPGMIIGTAAEGVANLDDFLWRFVATAAKIQLYPLDAEPGFVPVSDGGLVAARTLGQITENNIDAFVNLSTELGLATPDFWAHVNAELGKVCTPIDWATWLERALQDMNETGESHPLWPVQHFAAGGGISGTATLSAPDEAELGRAVRSNVRYLKQVGFISGADEQVQVQGVLRRGVRRS
;
A
#
# COMPACT_ATOMS: atom_id res chain seq x y z
N MET A 1 -67.33 -3.29 -17.54
CA MET A 1 -68.35 -4.05 -18.30
C MET A 1 -68.15 -5.51 -17.93
N LYS A 2 -69.13 -6.13 -17.27
CA LYS A 2 -69.11 -7.56 -16.88
C LYS A 2 -69.62 -8.42 -18.05
N LEU A 3 -69.28 -9.71 -17.96
CA LEU A 3 -69.73 -10.93 -18.68
C LEU A 3 -68.52 -11.58 -19.41
N ALA A 4 -68.18 -12.86 -19.26
CA ALA A 4 -68.91 -14.02 -18.73
C ALA A 4 -67.95 -15.07 -18.14
N SER A 5 -68.53 -16.04 -17.44
CA SER A 5 -67.95 -17.04 -16.55
C SER A 5 -67.67 -18.41 -17.19
N ASN A 6 -66.74 -19.14 -16.54
CA ASN A 6 -66.52 -20.58 -16.46
C ASN A 6 -65.84 -21.31 -17.64
N ASP A 7 -64.64 -21.87 -17.38
CA ASP A 7 -64.48 -23.32 -17.19
C ASP A 7 -63.15 -23.74 -16.51
N CYS A 8 -63.28 -24.73 -15.62
CA CYS A 8 -62.34 -25.76 -15.13
C CYS A 8 -60.88 -25.46 -14.73
N ASN A 9 -60.72 -25.50 -13.40
CA ASN A 9 -59.63 -26.04 -12.57
C ASN A 9 -58.61 -27.00 -13.27
N SER A 10 -57.36 -26.57 -13.40
CA SER A 10 -56.17 -27.42 -13.24
C SER A 10 -55.15 -26.63 -12.39
N GLY A 11 -54.66 -27.25 -11.33
CA GLY A 11 -53.78 -26.60 -10.35
C GLY A 11 -52.46 -26.19 -10.97
N ALA A 12 -52.29 -24.89 -11.22
CA ALA A 12 -50.98 -24.28 -11.26
C ALA A 12 -50.56 -24.09 -9.80
N GLU A 13 -49.64 -24.91 -9.30
CA GLU A 13 -48.83 -24.49 -8.17
C GLU A 13 -48.21 -23.15 -8.56
N GLU A 14 -48.51 -22.08 -7.83
CA GLU A 14 -47.87 -20.79 -8.04
C GLU A 14 -46.38 -20.98 -7.81
N GLN A 15 -45.63 -21.10 -8.91
CA GLN A 15 -44.20 -21.31 -8.87
C GLN A 15 -43.57 -20.06 -8.25
N LEU A 16 -42.99 -20.22 -7.06
CA LEU A 16 -42.40 -19.11 -6.29
C LEU A 16 -41.28 -18.41 -7.08
N LEU A 17 -40.42 -19.20 -7.72
CA LEU A 17 -39.34 -18.72 -8.57
C LEU A 17 -39.87 -18.58 -10.00
N LEU A 18 -39.75 -17.39 -10.58
CA LEU A 18 -40.18 -17.13 -11.94
C LEU A 18 -39.04 -17.45 -12.93
N PRO A 19 -39.35 -17.88 -14.17
CA PRO A 19 -38.32 -18.10 -15.17
C PRO A 19 -37.60 -16.79 -15.54
N ASN A 20 -36.30 -16.87 -15.85
CA ASN A 20 -35.54 -15.72 -16.33
C ASN A 20 -35.89 -15.43 -17.81
N THR A 21 -36.84 -14.53 -18.04
CA THR A 21 -37.19 -14.07 -19.38
C THR A 21 -36.13 -13.13 -19.96
N GLU A 22 -36.04 -13.02 -21.29
CA GLU A 22 -35.07 -12.13 -21.95
C GLU A 22 -35.22 -10.65 -21.51
N ALA A 23 -36.46 -10.19 -21.31
CA ALA A 23 -36.74 -8.86 -20.79
C ALA A 23 -36.22 -8.67 -19.36
N LEU A 24 -36.37 -9.69 -18.50
CA LEU A 24 -35.84 -9.67 -17.15
C LEU A 24 -34.30 -9.71 -17.14
N ALA A 25 -33.70 -10.57 -17.96
CA ALA A 25 -32.25 -10.65 -18.11
C ALA A 25 -31.64 -9.32 -18.59
N SER A 26 -32.30 -8.62 -19.52
CA SER A 26 -31.92 -7.27 -19.95
C SER A 26 -32.04 -6.23 -18.83
N TYR A 27 -33.12 -6.29 -18.04
CA TYR A 27 -33.31 -5.42 -16.89
C TYR A 27 -32.27 -5.66 -15.79
N VAL A 28 -32.00 -6.92 -15.47
CA VAL A 28 -30.96 -7.34 -14.51
C VAL A 28 -29.59 -6.81 -14.94
N ARG A 29 -29.22 -6.92 -16.22
CA ARG A 29 -27.99 -6.32 -16.76
C ARG A 29 -27.94 -4.80 -16.54
N SER A 30 -29.03 -4.09 -16.83
CA SER A 30 -29.08 -2.63 -16.58
C SER A 30 -28.94 -2.25 -15.10
N VAL A 31 -29.56 -3.02 -14.20
CA VAL A 31 -29.42 -2.83 -12.75
C VAL A 31 -27.98 -3.09 -12.33
N ARG A 32 -27.40 -4.19 -12.80
CA ARG A 32 -26.02 -4.58 -12.56
C ARG A 32 -25.03 -3.50 -13.01
N ASP A 33 -25.15 -2.99 -14.24
CA ASP A 33 -24.26 -1.94 -14.76
C ASP A 33 -24.27 -0.68 -13.89
N LYS A 34 -25.46 -0.32 -13.37
CA LYS A 34 -25.60 0.79 -12.43
C LYS A 34 -24.94 0.47 -11.09
N LEU A 35 -25.09 -0.75 -10.57
CA LEU A 35 -24.45 -1.19 -9.32
C LEU A 35 -22.93 -1.20 -9.45
N ILE A 36 -22.37 -1.63 -10.58
CA ILE A 36 -20.92 -1.55 -10.88
C ILE A 36 -20.44 -0.10 -10.76
N GLY A 37 -21.26 0.88 -11.16
CA GLY A 37 -20.93 2.30 -11.06
C GLY A 37 -20.81 2.83 -9.62
N VAL A 38 -21.46 2.20 -8.63
CA VAL A 38 -21.62 2.76 -7.28
C VAL A 38 -21.20 1.83 -6.14
N LEU A 39 -21.01 0.53 -6.41
CA LEU A 39 -20.61 -0.48 -5.45
C LEU A 39 -19.29 -1.16 -5.86
N PRO A 40 -18.48 -1.63 -4.90
CA PRO A 40 -17.39 -2.57 -5.15
C PRO A 40 -17.91 -3.88 -5.78
N ASN A 41 -17.11 -4.54 -6.63
CA ASN A 41 -17.52 -5.73 -7.40
C ASN A 41 -18.13 -6.85 -6.55
N TYR A 42 -17.59 -7.12 -5.35
CA TYR A 42 -18.05 -8.19 -4.48
C TYR A 42 -19.43 -7.92 -3.82
N MET A 43 -19.92 -6.66 -3.83
CA MET A 43 -21.27 -6.33 -3.36
C MET A 43 -22.34 -6.52 -4.45
N ILE A 44 -21.94 -6.89 -5.65
CA ILE A 44 -22.82 -7.04 -6.80
C ILE A 44 -23.26 -8.51 -6.82
N PRO A 45 -24.58 -8.80 -6.70
CA PRO A 45 -25.06 -10.18 -6.69
C PRO A 45 -24.70 -10.91 -8.00
N ALA A 46 -24.16 -12.12 -7.89
CA ALA A 46 -23.93 -12.98 -9.06
C ALA A 46 -25.25 -13.53 -9.64
N TYR A 47 -26.26 -13.73 -8.79
CA TYR A 47 -27.57 -14.28 -9.18
C TYR A 47 -28.69 -13.30 -8.89
N PHE A 48 -29.61 -13.15 -9.84
CA PHE A 48 -30.85 -12.39 -9.70
C PHE A 48 -32.02 -13.32 -9.96
N ILE A 49 -32.63 -13.79 -8.87
CA ILE A 49 -33.72 -14.77 -8.92
C ILE A 49 -35.04 -14.02 -8.74
N PRO A 50 -35.86 -13.88 -9.80
CA PRO A 50 -37.18 -13.27 -9.69
C PRO A 50 -38.12 -14.17 -8.89
N VAL A 51 -38.93 -13.55 -8.03
CA VAL A 51 -39.99 -14.24 -7.30
C VAL A 51 -41.34 -13.63 -7.65
N SER A 52 -42.37 -14.47 -7.75
CA SER A 52 -43.75 -14.02 -8.03
C SER A 52 -44.27 -13.10 -6.92
N GLU A 53 -43.94 -13.43 -5.68
CA GLU A 53 -44.10 -12.58 -4.51
C GLU A 53 -43.01 -12.86 -3.47
N VAL A 54 -42.70 -11.89 -2.60
CA VAL A 54 -41.78 -12.14 -1.49
C VAL A 54 -42.54 -12.90 -0.39
N PRO A 55 -42.21 -14.20 -0.15
CA PRO A 55 -42.99 -15.02 0.75
C PRO A 55 -42.85 -14.52 2.19
N LYS A 56 -43.93 -14.62 2.95
CA LYS A 56 -44.00 -14.16 4.34
C LYS A 56 -44.26 -15.33 5.28
N SER A 57 -43.50 -15.36 6.37
CA SER A 57 -43.73 -16.26 7.50
C SER A 57 -45.05 -15.93 8.21
N ARG A 58 -45.48 -16.82 9.12
CA ARG A 58 -46.65 -16.58 10.00
C ARG A 58 -46.54 -15.28 10.83
N ALA A 59 -45.32 -14.75 11.02
CA ALA A 59 -45.07 -13.48 11.70
C ALA A 59 -45.02 -12.26 10.74
N ALA A 60 -45.47 -12.41 9.50
CA ALA A 60 -45.45 -11.40 8.43
C ALA A 60 -44.05 -10.88 8.03
N LYS A 61 -42.97 -11.47 8.56
CA LYS A 61 -41.59 -11.24 8.11
C LYS A 61 -41.28 -12.10 6.88
N THR A 62 -40.33 -11.68 6.04
CA THR A 62 -39.84 -12.47 4.91
C THR A 62 -39.47 -13.89 5.33
N ASP A 63 -40.05 -14.88 4.67
CA ASP A 63 -39.73 -16.30 4.89
C ASP A 63 -38.46 -16.68 4.12
N ARG A 64 -37.32 -16.33 4.69
CA ARG A 64 -36.00 -16.63 4.08
C ARG A 64 -35.74 -18.13 3.96
N LYS A 65 -36.38 -18.95 4.80
CA LYS A 65 -36.20 -20.41 4.78
C LYS A 65 -36.86 -20.99 3.52
N LEU A 66 -38.10 -20.59 3.24
CA LEU A 66 -38.81 -21.04 2.05
C LEU A 66 -38.10 -20.63 0.75
N ILE A 67 -37.59 -19.40 0.68
CA ILE A 67 -36.79 -18.93 -0.48
C ILE A 67 -35.55 -19.80 -0.65
N ARG A 68 -34.82 -20.07 0.44
CA ARG A 68 -33.60 -20.88 0.41
C ARG A 68 -33.88 -22.30 -0.06
N GLU A 69 -34.87 -22.97 0.52
CA GLU A 69 -35.26 -24.34 0.14
C GLU A 69 -35.68 -24.42 -1.34
N SER A 70 -36.36 -23.38 -1.84
CA SER A 70 -36.77 -23.30 -3.25
C SER A 70 -35.58 -23.15 -4.19
N VAL A 71 -34.57 -22.34 -3.83
CA VAL A 71 -33.34 -22.18 -4.61
C VAL A 71 -32.46 -23.43 -4.53
N GLU A 72 -32.36 -24.07 -3.37
CA GLU A 72 -31.62 -25.32 -3.17
C GLU A 72 -32.21 -26.50 -3.96
N SER A 73 -33.50 -26.43 -4.33
CA SER A 73 -34.15 -27.44 -5.16
C SER A 73 -33.84 -27.33 -6.67
N LEU A 74 -33.19 -26.25 -7.12
CA LEU A 74 -32.82 -26.07 -8.52
C LEU A 74 -31.64 -26.97 -8.91
N SER A 75 -31.70 -27.56 -10.10
CA SER A 75 -30.50 -28.14 -10.73
C SER A 75 -29.47 -27.05 -11.04
N SER A 76 -28.19 -27.42 -11.11
CA SER A 76 -27.12 -26.50 -11.49
C SER A 76 -27.38 -25.80 -12.82
N GLU A 77 -27.99 -26.50 -13.78
CA GLU A 77 -28.37 -25.96 -15.09
C GLU A 77 -29.47 -24.90 -14.99
N ASN A 78 -30.50 -25.14 -14.17
CA ASN A 78 -31.55 -24.15 -13.94
C ASN A 78 -31.03 -22.94 -13.15
N LEU A 79 -30.11 -23.15 -12.20
CA LEU A 79 -29.50 -22.06 -11.43
C LEU A 79 -28.64 -21.15 -12.32
N LYS A 80 -27.89 -21.71 -13.29
CA LYS A 80 -27.12 -20.94 -14.28
C LYS A 80 -27.99 -19.94 -15.05
N THR A 81 -29.27 -20.25 -15.28
CA THR A 81 -30.18 -19.32 -15.99
C THR A 81 -30.45 -18.01 -15.23
N TYR A 82 -30.18 -17.95 -13.93
CA TYR A 82 -30.39 -16.75 -13.08
C TYR A 82 -29.11 -15.93 -12.87
N LEU A 83 -28.00 -16.29 -13.49
CA LEU A 83 -26.79 -15.48 -13.45
C LEU A 83 -27.07 -14.08 -14.00
N ALA A 84 -26.47 -13.07 -13.38
CA ALA A 84 -26.58 -11.68 -13.84
C ALA A 84 -26.04 -11.48 -15.28
N THR A 85 -25.23 -12.41 -15.77
CA THR A 85 -24.71 -12.51 -17.15
C THR A 85 -25.51 -13.46 -18.04
N ALA A 86 -26.56 -14.11 -17.56
CA ALA A 86 -27.33 -15.07 -18.35
C ALA A 86 -27.87 -14.41 -19.63
N GLY A 87 -27.52 -14.96 -20.79
CA GLY A 87 -27.84 -14.41 -22.11
C GLY A 87 -26.86 -13.35 -22.63
N ALA A 88 -25.70 -13.16 -21.99
CA ALA A 88 -24.55 -12.53 -22.65
C ALA A 88 -24.10 -13.39 -23.84
N GLU A 89 -23.69 -12.74 -24.92
CA GLU A 89 -23.22 -13.45 -26.11
C GLU A 89 -21.93 -14.20 -25.76
N PHE A 90 -21.97 -15.53 -25.86
CA PHE A 90 -20.80 -16.37 -25.61
C PHE A 90 -19.75 -16.06 -26.67
N CYS A 91 -18.65 -15.48 -26.23
CA CYS A 91 -17.47 -15.20 -27.05
C CYS A 91 -16.44 -16.30 -26.84
N ASP A 92 -16.10 -17.04 -27.91
CA ASP A 92 -15.02 -18.03 -27.92
C ASP A 92 -13.64 -17.35 -28.02
N ALA A 93 -12.56 -18.08 -27.73
CA ALA A 93 -11.19 -17.59 -27.85
C ALA A 93 -10.78 -17.45 -29.31
N ALA A 94 -10.44 -16.22 -29.69
CA ALA A 94 -10.06 -15.84 -31.03
C ALA A 94 -8.60 -16.19 -31.37
N ASN A 95 -7.71 -16.28 -30.36
CA ASN A 95 -6.29 -16.54 -30.56
C ASN A 95 -5.72 -17.55 -29.54
N GLU A 96 -4.45 -17.96 -29.72
CA GLU A 96 -3.77 -18.96 -28.88
C GLU A 96 -3.59 -18.48 -27.43
N THR A 97 -3.34 -17.18 -27.25
CA THR A 97 -3.20 -16.56 -25.94
C THR A 97 -4.50 -16.59 -25.13
N GLU A 98 -5.63 -16.20 -25.74
CA GLU A 98 -6.96 -16.31 -25.13
C GLU A 98 -7.29 -17.77 -24.79
N ARG A 99 -6.91 -18.75 -25.63
CA ARG A 99 -7.10 -20.18 -25.33
C ARG A 99 -6.30 -20.60 -24.11
N THR A 100 -5.01 -20.29 -24.08
CA THR A 100 -4.11 -20.67 -22.99
C THR A 100 -4.53 -20.02 -21.67
N ILE A 101 -4.94 -18.74 -21.69
CA ILE A 101 -5.47 -18.06 -20.51
C ILE A 101 -6.80 -18.69 -20.07
N ARG A 102 -7.69 -19.05 -21.01
CA ARG A 102 -8.93 -19.74 -20.70
C ARG A 102 -8.70 -21.11 -20.06
N ASP A 103 -7.71 -21.87 -20.54
CA ASP A 103 -7.33 -23.15 -19.95
C ASP A 103 -6.80 -22.96 -18.53
N ALA A 104 -6.04 -21.89 -18.30
CA ALA A 104 -5.60 -21.51 -16.95
C ALA A 104 -6.79 -21.14 -16.04
N TRP A 105 -7.78 -20.40 -16.56
CA TRP A 105 -9.03 -20.10 -15.84
C TRP A 105 -9.80 -21.37 -15.50
N ALA A 106 -10.01 -22.26 -16.47
CA ALA A 106 -10.69 -23.54 -16.30
C ALA A 106 -10.03 -24.38 -15.20
N ALA A 107 -8.70 -24.50 -15.23
CA ALA A 107 -7.94 -25.24 -14.23
C ALA A 107 -8.05 -24.64 -12.82
N VAL A 108 -8.05 -23.31 -12.71
CA VAL A 108 -8.09 -22.59 -11.45
C VAL A 108 -9.49 -22.57 -10.84
N LEU A 109 -10.51 -22.34 -11.65
CA LEU A 109 -11.93 -22.26 -11.24
C LEU A 109 -12.62 -23.63 -11.19
N ARG A 110 -11.96 -24.68 -11.71
CA ARG A 110 -12.51 -26.04 -11.86
C ARG A 110 -13.80 -26.04 -12.69
N LEU A 111 -13.77 -25.32 -13.79
CA LEU A 111 -14.83 -25.26 -14.80
C LEU A 111 -14.32 -25.88 -16.10
N GLU A 112 -15.24 -26.34 -16.96
CA GLU A 112 -14.89 -26.79 -18.30
C GLU A 112 -14.58 -25.59 -19.20
N THR A 113 -13.64 -25.73 -20.13
CA THR A 113 -13.21 -24.63 -21.02
C THR A 113 -14.32 -24.09 -21.91
N GLU A 114 -15.28 -24.94 -22.27
CA GLU A 114 -16.43 -24.59 -23.11
C GLU A 114 -17.48 -23.75 -22.35
N ASP A 115 -17.43 -23.76 -21.02
CA ASP A 115 -18.34 -23.00 -20.15
C ASP A 115 -17.81 -21.57 -19.86
N ILE A 116 -16.61 -21.22 -20.34
CA ILE A 116 -15.95 -19.93 -20.05
C ILE A 116 -15.86 -19.09 -21.32
N SER A 117 -16.58 -17.98 -21.34
CA SER A 117 -16.48 -16.96 -22.39
C SER A 117 -15.29 -16.03 -22.16
N THR A 118 -14.69 -15.54 -23.24
CA THR A 118 -13.56 -14.60 -23.15
C THR A 118 -13.91 -13.25 -22.51
N ASN A 119 -15.19 -12.90 -22.45
CA ASN A 119 -15.70 -11.69 -21.81
C ASN A 119 -16.29 -11.93 -20.42
N ASP A 120 -16.23 -13.17 -19.90
CA ASP A 120 -16.63 -13.43 -18.53
C ASP A 120 -15.70 -12.71 -17.56
N ASN A 121 -16.29 -12.13 -16.52
CA ASN A 121 -15.52 -11.57 -15.43
C ASN A 121 -15.13 -12.69 -14.46
N PHE A 122 -13.84 -12.76 -14.13
CA PHE A 122 -13.24 -13.81 -13.31
C PHE A 122 -14.01 -14.06 -12.00
N TYR A 123 -14.39 -12.98 -11.30
CA TYR A 123 -15.06 -13.07 -10.01
C TYR A 123 -16.53 -13.48 -10.13
N GLU A 124 -17.16 -13.24 -11.28
CA GLU A 124 -18.58 -13.54 -11.50
C GLU A 124 -18.83 -15.02 -11.76
N ILE A 125 -17.84 -15.72 -12.31
CA ILE A 125 -17.90 -17.15 -12.58
C ILE A 125 -17.25 -18.00 -11.47
N GLY A 126 -17.05 -17.42 -10.28
CA GLY A 126 -16.58 -18.14 -9.09
C GLY A 126 -15.12 -17.89 -8.70
N GLY A 127 -14.46 -16.90 -9.29
CA GLY A 127 -13.13 -16.46 -8.88
C GLY A 127 -13.12 -15.74 -7.53
N ASP A 128 -11.98 -15.82 -6.85
CA ASP A 128 -11.69 -15.27 -5.53
C ASP A 128 -10.20 -14.87 -5.43
N SER A 129 -9.78 -14.36 -4.26
CA SER A 129 -8.41 -13.90 -4.07
C SER A 129 -7.35 -15.02 -4.13
N ILE A 130 -7.70 -16.28 -3.83
CA ILE A 130 -6.78 -17.43 -3.94
C ILE A 130 -6.57 -17.76 -5.42
N SER A 131 -7.69 -17.91 -6.12
CA SER A 131 -7.74 -18.33 -7.50
C SER A 131 -7.13 -17.26 -8.41
N ILE A 132 -7.33 -15.96 -8.15
CA ILE A 132 -6.67 -14.90 -8.95
C ILE A 132 -5.14 -14.89 -8.75
N ILE A 133 -4.64 -15.04 -7.52
CA ILE A 133 -3.19 -15.09 -7.26
C ILE A 133 -2.58 -16.33 -7.93
N THR A 134 -3.29 -17.46 -7.87
CA THR A 134 -2.86 -18.71 -8.53
C THR A 134 -2.85 -18.56 -10.03
N LEU A 135 -3.87 -17.92 -10.60
CA LEU A 135 -3.98 -17.63 -12.02
C LEU A 135 -2.84 -16.72 -12.50
N LEU A 136 -2.56 -15.63 -11.78
CA LEU A 136 -1.48 -14.70 -12.14
C LEU A 136 -0.12 -15.40 -12.17
N LYS A 137 0.18 -16.26 -11.19
CA LYS A 137 1.41 -17.06 -11.19
C LYS A 137 1.50 -18.03 -12.36
N ARG A 138 0.37 -18.67 -12.73
CA ARG A 138 0.32 -19.56 -13.89
C ARG A 138 0.60 -18.80 -15.19
N ILE A 139 -0.05 -17.65 -15.38
CA ILE A 139 0.17 -16.79 -16.55
C ILE A 139 1.63 -16.31 -16.61
N GLN A 140 2.20 -15.89 -15.48
CA GLN A 140 3.60 -15.52 -15.41
C GLN A 140 4.54 -16.67 -15.83
N ASN A 141 4.29 -17.89 -15.35
CA ASN A 141 5.12 -19.05 -15.70
C ASN A 141 4.98 -19.45 -17.17
N GLU A 142 3.78 -19.34 -17.73
CA GLU A 142 3.48 -19.77 -19.10
C GLU A 142 4.00 -18.77 -20.14
N PHE A 143 3.80 -17.47 -19.89
CA PHE A 143 4.09 -16.41 -20.86
C PHE A 143 5.33 -15.58 -20.50
N GLY A 144 5.88 -15.71 -19.30
CA GLY A 144 6.92 -14.81 -18.78
C GLY A 144 6.42 -13.41 -18.43
N VAL A 145 5.11 -13.15 -18.57
CA VAL A 145 4.50 -11.82 -18.39
C VAL A 145 3.91 -11.68 -16.99
N HIS A 146 4.36 -10.66 -16.24
CA HIS A 146 3.67 -10.23 -15.02
C HIS A 146 2.47 -9.35 -15.38
N LEU A 147 1.27 -9.90 -15.21
CA LEU A 147 0.06 -9.08 -15.23
C LEU A 147 -0.01 -8.25 -13.93
N GLY A 148 -0.02 -6.92 -14.07
CA GLY A 148 0.03 -5.98 -12.96
C GLY A 148 -1.15 -6.09 -11.98
N LEU A 149 -0.93 -5.64 -10.74
CA LEU A 149 -1.92 -5.66 -9.64
C LEU A 149 -3.20 -4.83 -9.91
N SER A 150 -3.15 -3.94 -10.90
CA SER A 150 -4.27 -3.22 -11.53
C SER A 150 -5.33 -4.17 -12.11
N MET A 151 -4.93 -5.34 -12.63
CA MET A 151 -5.83 -6.35 -13.19
C MET A 151 -6.57 -7.17 -12.13
N MET A 152 -6.06 -7.22 -10.89
CA MET A 152 -6.71 -7.90 -9.76
C MET A 152 -7.95 -7.15 -9.26
N ASN A 153 -7.98 -5.81 -9.37
CA ASN A 153 -9.05 -4.97 -8.82
C ASN A 153 -9.93 -4.30 -9.88
N SER A 154 -9.73 -4.63 -11.16
CA SER A 154 -10.45 -4.03 -12.27
C SER A 154 -11.90 -4.54 -12.33
N LYS A 155 -12.83 -3.69 -12.76
CA LYS A 155 -14.24 -4.02 -13.03
C LYS A 155 -14.40 -4.97 -14.24
N SER A 156 -13.30 -5.43 -14.83
CA SER A 156 -13.27 -6.12 -16.11
C SER A 156 -12.14 -7.14 -16.20
N THR A 157 -11.81 -7.87 -15.13
CA THR A 157 -10.87 -9.00 -15.22
C THR A 157 -11.46 -10.09 -16.11
N THR A 158 -11.24 -10.01 -17.42
CA THR A 158 -11.72 -10.97 -18.44
C THR A 158 -10.54 -11.57 -19.20
N ILE A 159 -10.73 -12.76 -19.78
CA ILE A 159 -9.71 -13.41 -20.61
C ILE A 159 -9.29 -12.51 -21.78
N SER A 160 -10.23 -11.84 -22.45
CA SER A 160 -9.90 -10.97 -23.59
C SER A 160 -9.04 -9.77 -23.16
N GLN A 161 -9.25 -9.23 -21.96
CA GLN A 161 -8.36 -8.19 -21.43
C GLN A 161 -6.99 -8.75 -21.08
N MET A 162 -6.92 -9.88 -20.36
CA MET A 162 -5.65 -10.53 -20.01
C MET A 162 -4.86 -10.91 -21.26
N ALA A 163 -5.52 -11.43 -22.30
CA ALA A 163 -4.88 -11.79 -23.56
C ALA A 163 -4.37 -10.58 -24.31
N LYS A 164 -5.12 -9.46 -24.35
CA LYS A 164 -4.60 -8.20 -24.89
C LYS A 164 -3.33 -7.75 -24.17
N PHE A 165 -3.23 -7.95 -22.86
CA PHE A 165 -2.02 -7.63 -22.11
C PHE A 165 -0.86 -8.56 -22.42
N VAL A 166 -1.12 -9.85 -22.58
CA VAL A 166 -0.08 -10.84 -22.93
C VAL A 166 0.37 -10.70 -24.39
N ASP A 167 -0.55 -10.50 -25.33
CA ASP A 167 -0.28 -10.36 -26.76
C ASP A 167 0.38 -9.02 -27.12
N ALA A 168 0.16 -7.98 -26.31
CA ALA A 168 0.76 -6.67 -26.51
C ALA A 168 2.24 -6.62 -26.10
N ASP A 169 3.02 -7.68 -26.31
CA ASP A 169 4.44 -7.75 -26.00
C ASP A 169 5.32 -6.92 -26.96
N THR A 170 4.93 -5.66 -27.12
CA THR A 170 5.80 -4.50 -27.15
C THR A 170 5.33 -3.57 -26.04
N SER A 171 5.78 -3.79 -24.81
CA SER A 171 5.69 -2.84 -23.69
C SER A 171 4.27 -2.31 -23.33
N SER A 172 3.72 -2.89 -22.26
CA SER A 172 3.06 -2.17 -21.15
C SER A 172 1.55 -1.82 -21.20
N GLU A 173 0.77 -2.26 -20.19
CA GLU A 173 -0.12 -1.30 -19.47
C GLU A 173 0.71 -0.05 -19.26
N PRO A 174 0.30 1.20 -19.59
CA PRO A 174 1.22 2.34 -19.67
C PRO A 174 2.27 2.30 -18.54
N SER A 175 3.38 1.62 -18.82
CA SER A 175 4.32 1.30 -17.76
C SER A 175 5.13 2.54 -17.78
N VAL A 176 5.10 3.23 -16.66
CA VAL A 176 5.92 4.40 -16.52
C VAL A 176 7.34 3.95 -16.75
N ASP A 177 7.90 4.41 -17.87
CA ASP A 177 9.30 4.24 -18.18
C ASP A 177 10.07 5.06 -17.14
N VAL A 178 10.44 4.38 -16.04
CA VAL A 178 11.10 5.02 -14.91
C VAL A 178 12.46 5.59 -15.33
N GLN A 179 13.12 5.03 -16.35
CA GLN A 179 14.35 5.59 -16.89
C GLN A 179 14.11 6.91 -17.60
N ARG A 180 13.07 7.00 -18.43
CA ARG A 180 12.68 8.25 -19.08
C ARG A 180 12.28 9.32 -18.08
N GLU A 181 11.56 8.96 -17.03
CA GLU A 181 11.18 9.89 -15.95
C GLU A 181 12.42 10.42 -15.21
N VAL A 182 13.36 9.54 -14.84
CA VAL A 182 14.64 9.92 -14.24
C VAL A 182 15.44 10.82 -15.20
N ALA A 183 15.56 10.44 -16.47
CA ALA A 183 16.29 11.22 -17.47
C ALA A 183 15.66 12.61 -17.68
N ALA A 184 14.34 12.70 -17.71
CA ALA A 184 13.62 13.97 -17.80
C ALA A 184 13.93 14.86 -16.60
N ALA A 185 13.88 14.33 -15.37
CA ALA A 185 14.21 15.07 -14.16
C ALA A 185 15.67 15.56 -14.16
N LEU A 186 16.62 14.71 -14.55
CA LEU A 186 18.05 15.04 -14.61
C LEU A 186 18.40 16.02 -15.74
N SER A 187 17.55 16.16 -16.76
CA SER A 187 17.76 17.10 -17.87
C SER A 187 17.46 18.56 -17.51
N ALA A 188 16.79 18.80 -16.37
CA ALA A 188 16.39 20.13 -15.93
C ALA A 188 17.60 21.08 -15.76
N SER A 189 17.39 22.37 -16.06
CA SER A 189 18.47 23.36 -16.04
C SER A 189 19.11 23.51 -14.65
N TRP A 190 18.31 23.47 -13.58
CA TRP A 190 18.79 23.61 -12.21
C TRP A 190 19.73 22.46 -11.78
N VAL A 191 19.56 21.25 -12.33
CA VAL A 191 20.46 20.12 -12.07
C VAL A 191 21.88 20.42 -12.56
N LYS A 192 22.01 21.12 -13.69
CA LYS A 192 23.32 21.49 -14.25
C LYS A 192 24.06 22.49 -13.37
N SER A 193 23.36 23.26 -12.54
CA SER A 193 23.93 24.27 -11.64
C SER A 193 24.82 23.67 -10.56
N ILE A 194 24.69 22.37 -10.23
CA ILE A 194 25.57 21.71 -9.25
C ILE A 194 27.03 21.64 -9.73
N LYS A 195 27.27 21.75 -11.04
CA LYS A 195 28.61 21.73 -11.65
C LYS A 195 29.24 23.12 -11.75
N THR A 196 28.56 24.18 -11.32
CA THR A 196 29.07 25.55 -11.36
C THR A 196 30.15 25.77 -10.28
N ALA A 197 31.18 26.55 -10.61
CA ALA A 197 32.21 26.94 -9.64
C ALA A 197 31.58 27.69 -8.46
N GLY A 198 31.78 27.20 -7.23
CA GLY A 198 31.17 27.78 -6.02
C GLY A 198 30.06 26.93 -5.38
N PHE A 199 29.81 25.71 -5.85
CA PHE A 199 29.00 24.75 -5.11
C PHE A 199 29.76 24.29 -3.84
N VAL A 200 29.38 24.85 -2.69
CA VAL A 200 30.03 24.59 -1.39
C VAL A 200 29.15 23.65 -0.56
N SER A 201 29.78 22.71 0.17
CA SER A 201 29.11 21.95 1.23
C SER A 201 29.40 22.55 2.60
N ARG A 202 28.43 22.45 3.49
CA ARG A 202 28.63 22.73 4.91
C ARG A 202 28.98 21.43 5.64
N PRO A 203 30.14 21.36 6.33
CA PRO A 203 30.54 20.15 7.03
C PRO A 203 29.59 19.81 8.17
N ALA A 204 28.85 20.75 8.77
CA ALA A 204 27.81 20.41 9.74
C ALA A 204 26.69 21.45 9.72
N LEU A 205 25.55 21.10 10.33
CA LEU A 205 24.51 22.07 10.65
C LEU A 205 25.07 23.21 11.52
N PRO A 206 24.70 24.47 11.24
CA PRO A 206 25.11 25.58 12.09
C PRO A 206 24.52 25.45 13.50
N ALA A 207 25.13 26.14 14.47
CA ALA A 207 24.51 26.30 15.78
C ALA A 207 23.15 26.99 15.60
N GLN A 208 22.11 26.48 16.27
CA GLN A 208 20.75 27.03 16.22
C GLN A 208 20.09 26.93 14.83
N ALA A 209 20.28 25.81 14.14
CA ALA A 209 19.76 25.55 12.81
C ALA A 209 18.22 25.51 12.73
N SER A 210 17.70 25.90 11.57
CA SER A 210 16.30 25.67 11.19
C SER A 210 16.18 24.50 10.21
N VAL A 211 15.36 23.51 10.55
CA VAL A 211 15.19 22.30 9.72
C VAL A 211 13.76 22.23 9.18
N PHE A 212 13.61 22.09 7.87
CA PHE A 212 12.32 21.86 7.23
C PHE A 212 12.03 20.35 7.19
N LEU A 213 10.88 19.94 7.73
CA LEU A 213 10.45 18.54 7.80
C LEU A 213 9.11 18.36 7.08
N THR A 214 9.06 17.46 6.09
CA THR A 214 7.79 17.00 5.52
C THR A 214 7.32 15.71 6.17
N GLY A 215 6.00 15.49 6.20
CA GLY A 215 5.42 14.25 6.70
C GLY A 215 5.48 14.06 8.22
N ALA A 216 5.65 15.13 9.00
CA ALA A 216 5.78 15.09 10.45
C ALA A 216 4.56 14.50 11.21
N THR A 217 3.39 14.44 10.57
CA THR A 217 2.17 13.78 11.09
C THR A 217 2.12 12.28 10.77
N GLY A 218 3.12 11.74 10.07
CA GLY A 218 3.22 10.32 9.74
C GLY A 218 3.94 9.50 10.82
N PHE A 219 3.90 8.18 10.66
CA PHE A 219 4.47 7.22 11.61
C PHE A 219 5.97 7.43 11.88
N LEU A 220 6.81 7.46 10.84
CA LEU A 220 8.23 7.81 11.00
C LEU A 220 8.42 9.31 11.25
N GLY A 221 7.57 10.13 10.64
CA GLY A 221 7.67 11.59 10.71
C GLY A 221 7.56 12.15 12.13
N THR A 222 6.73 11.54 13.00
CA THR A 222 6.64 11.94 14.40
C THR A 222 7.93 11.62 15.17
N GLN A 223 8.62 10.52 14.85
CA GLN A 223 9.93 10.19 15.45
C GLN A 223 11.05 11.10 14.94
N LEU A 224 11.01 11.47 13.65
CA LEU A 224 11.91 12.49 13.08
C LEU A 224 11.72 13.85 13.75
N LEU A 225 10.45 14.27 13.93
CA LEU A 225 10.11 15.50 14.64
C LEU A 225 10.65 15.49 16.08
N ARG A 226 10.40 14.42 16.85
CA ARG A 226 10.96 14.24 18.20
C ARG A 226 12.48 14.37 18.19
N SER A 227 13.14 13.64 17.30
CA SER A 227 14.60 13.59 17.26
C SER A 227 15.22 14.94 16.93
N LEU A 228 14.59 15.72 16.03
CA LEU A 228 15.01 17.09 15.73
C LEU A 228 14.79 18.03 16.92
N LEU A 229 13.64 17.92 17.59
CA LEU A 229 13.30 18.77 18.74
C LEU A 229 14.15 18.46 19.98
N VAL A 230 14.67 17.25 20.13
CA VAL A 230 15.60 16.93 21.24
C VAL A 230 17.02 17.42 20.94
N LYS A 231 17.36 17.71 19.67
CA LYS A 231 18.72 18.12 19.30
C LYS A 231 18.97 19.59 19.63
N ASP A 232 19.94 19.87 20.50
CA ASP A 232 20.31 21.25 20.90
C ASP A 232 20.77 22.13 19.74
N SER A 233 21.39 21.52 18.72
CA SER A 233 21.85 22.25 17.52
C SER A 233 20.70 22.73 16.65
N VAL A 234 19.49 22.16 16.79
CA VAL A 234 18.30 22.54 16.01
C VAL A 234 17.49 23.52 16.83
N ARG A 235 17.46 24.79 16.46
CA ARG A 235 16.63 25.78 17.15
C ARG A 235 15.15 25.57 16.86
N ARG A 236 14.82 25.35 15.60
CA ARG A 236 13.45 25.34 15.09
C ARG A 236 13.25 24.22 14.07
N VAL A 237 12.11 23.55 14.15
CA VAL A 237 11.61 22.64 13.11
C VAL A 237 10.44 23.31 12.40
N VAL A 238 10.59 23.54 11.11
CA VAL A 238 9.51 24.02 10.24
C VAL A 238 8.82 22.80 9.63
N ALA A 239 7.63 22.47 10.10
CA ALA A 239 6.89 21.29 9.68
C ALA A 239 5.84 21.65 8.60
N LEU A 240 5.93 20.98 7.45
CA LEU A 240 4.87 21.04 6.45
C LEU A 240 3.71 20.15 6.86
N VAL A 241 2.51 20.75 7.01
CA VAL A 241 1.31 20.03 7.43
C VAL A 241 0.13 20.39 6.53
N ARG A 242 -0.54 19.38 5.98
CA ARG A 242 -1.83 19.57 5.29
C ARG A 242 -2.88 20.01 6.32
N ALA A 243 -3.18 21.28 6.45
CA ALA A 243 -4.11 21.77 7.47
C ALA A 243 -4.87 23.01 7.01
N LYS A 244 -5.97 23.30 7.72
CA LYS A 244 -6.81 24.49 7.46
C LYS A 244 -6.13 25.79 7.90
N SER A 245 -5.25 25.72 8.90
CA SER A 245 -4.45 26.83 9.42
C SER A 245 -3.20 26.26 10.10
N ALA A 246 -2.26 27.13 10.48
CA ALA A 246 -1.05 26.74 11.21
C ALA A 246 -1.39 26.15 12.59
N GLU A 247 -2.37 26.72 13.29
CA GLU A 247 -2.84 26.25 14.60
C GLU A 247 -3.47 24.86 14.50
N HIS A 248 -4.32 24.64 13.50
CA HIS A 248 -4.87 23.31 13.23
C HIS A 248 -3.75 22.32 12.88
N GLY A 249 -2.75 22.73 12.10
CA GLY A 249 -1.62 21.86 11.79
C GLY A 249 -0.76 21.53 13.01
N LEU A 250 -0.56 22.48 13.92
CA LEU A 250 0.15 22.27 15.18
C LEU A 250 -0.59 21.26 16.04
N GLU A 251 -1.90 21.43 16.25
CA GLU A 251 -2.70 20.46 17.01
C GLU A 251 -2.64 19.05 16.42
N ARG A 252 -2.62 18.90 15.09
CA ARG A 252 -2.41 17.59 14.45
C ARG A 252 -1.05 16.97 14.77
N LEU A 253 0.02 17.78 14.84
CA LEU A 253 1.34 17.31 15.27
C LEU A 253 1.31 16.87 16.74
N LYS A 254 0.73 17.70 17.62
CA LYS A 254 0.59 17.38 19.05
C LYS A 254 -0.21 16.10 19.25
N GLU A 255 -1.35 15.94 18.56
CA GLU A 255 -2.17 14.73 18.62
C GLU A 255 -1.37 13.49 18.19
N THR A 256 -0.69 13.54 17.05
CA THR A 256 0.15 12.42 16.56
C THR A 256 1.24 12.08 17.58
N ALA A 257 1.92 13.08 18.14
CA ALA A 257 3.00 12.91 19.10
C ALA A 257 2.53 12.41 20.48
N ARG A 258 1.33 12.79 20.91
CA ARG A 258 0.68 12.28 22.13
C ARG A 258 0.30 10.81 21.96
N ILE A 259 -0.26 10.42 20.81
CA ILE A 259 -0.53 9.01 20.48
C ILE A 259 0.78 8.22 20.46
N ALA A 260 1.85 8.81 19.90
CA ALA A 260 3.18 8.24 19.89
C ALA A 260 3.91 8.30 21.26
N GLY A 261 3.29 8.88 22.30
CA GLY A 261 3.77 8.83 23.69
C GLY A 261 4.92 9.77 24.05
N TRP A 262 5.23 10.81 23.27
CA TRP A 262 6.44 11.62 23.49
C TRP A 262 6.25 13.13 23.59
N TRP A 263 5.07 13.68 23.25
CA TRP A 263 4.88 15.13 23.23
C TRP A 263 5.05 15.79 24.61
N ASP A 264 5.77 16.92 24.63
CA ASP A 264 5.89 17.83 25.77
C ASP A 264 5.67 19.26 25.26
N ASP A 265 4.93 20.08 26.01
CA ASP A 265 4.60 21.46 25.62
C ASP A 265 5.84 22.37 25.55
N VAL A 266 6.97 21.99 26.17
CA VAL A 266 8.26 22.72 26.00
C VAL A 266 8.74 22.75 24.54
N TYR A 267 8.27 21.82 23.70
CA TYR A 267 8.66 21.78 22.30
C TYR A 267 7.84 22.72 21.41
N GLU A 268 6.71 23.24 21.89
CA GLU A 268 5.77 24.00 21.06
C GLU A 268 6.43 25.23 20.42
N GLU A 269 7.20 25.99 21.20
CA GLU A 269 7.90 27.20 20.71
C GLU A 269 8.99 26.90 19.66
N ARG A 270 9.41 25.64 19.55
CA ARG A 270 10.42 25.18 18.59
C ARG A 270 9.80 24.63 17.30
N VAL A 271 8.48 24.52 17.22
CA VAL A 271 7.77 24.06 16.02
C VAL A 271 7.10 25.24 15.32
N GLU A 272 7.40 25.41 14.04
CA GLU A 272 6.67 26.32 13.16
C GLU A 272 5.92 25.49 12.12
N VAL A 273 4.61 25.75 11.95
CA VAL A 273 3.80 25.00 11.00
C VAL A 273 3.58 25.80 9.74
N TRP A 274 3.97 25.22 8.61
CA TRP A 274 3.60 25.73 7.29
C TRP A 274 2.51 24.85 6.70
N THR A 275 1.38 25.47 6.35
CA THR A 275 0.29 24.77 5.67
C THR A 275 0.65 24.56 4.21
N GLY A 276 0.50 23.34 3.71
CA GLY A 276 0.71 23.03 2.30
C GLY A 276 0.45 21.55 1.99
N ASP A 277 0.62 21.18 0.73
CA ASP A 277 0.37 19.85 0.21
C ASP A 277 1.48 19.43 -0.75
N LEU A 278 1.93 18.18 -0.65
CA LEU A 278 2.94 17.65 -1.57
C LEU A 278 2.41 17.54 -3.00
N GLU A 279 1.09 17.42 -3.19
CA GLU A 279 0.45 17.36 -4.52
C GLU A 279 0.53 18.71 -5.26
N ASP A 280 0.68 19.81 -4.53
CA ASP A 280 0.66 21.17 -5.08
C ASP A 280 2.06 21.61 -5.56
N ALA A 281 2.10 22.45 -6.58
CA ALA A 281 3.34 23.08 -7.04
C ALA A 281 4.00 23.86 -5.89
N LYS A 282 5.33 23.72 -5.73
CA LYS A 282 6.07 24.32 -4.59
C LYS A 282 5.44 23.97 -3.23
N LEU A 283 4.83 22.78 -3.14
CA LEU A 283 4.22 22.22 -1.95
C LEU A 283 3.05 23.07 -1.40
N GLY A 284 2.46 23.95 -2.21
CA GLY A 284 1.41 24.88 -1.80
C GLY A 284 1.88 26.00 -0.85
N LEU A 285 3.19 26.19 -0.72
CA LEU A 285 3.78 27.19 0.16
C LEU A 285 3.60 28.61 -0.39
N LYS A 286 3.52 29.58 0.52
CA LYS A 286 3.56 31.01 0.17
C LYS A 286 4.93 31.36 -0.39
N GLU A 287 4.98 32.37 -1.26
CA GLU A 287 6.26 32.76 -1.90
C GLU A 287 7.35 33.12 -0.88
N GLU A 288 7.01 33.80 0.22
CA GLU A 288 7.96 34.11 1.30
C GLU A 288 8.55 32.84 1.96
N GLN A 289 7.73 31.80 2.16
CA GLN A 289 8.18 30.52 2.72
C GLN A 289 9.07 29.77 1.72
N TRP A 290 8.72 29.84 0.43
CA TRP A 290 9.56 29.29 -0.63
C TRP A 290 10.91 29.99 -0.72
N MET A 291 10.94 31.32 -0.57
CA MET A 291 12.17 32.11 -0.53
C MET A 291 13.06 31.73 0.66
N GLN A 292 12.50 31.33 1.80
CA GLN A 292 13.29 30.80 2.93
C GLN A 292 13.94 29.44 2.62
N LEU A 293 13.23 28.55 1.92
CA LEU A 293 13.79 27.27 1.44
C LEU A 293 14.89 27.49 0.40
N ALA A 294 14.65 28.41 -0.55
CA ALA A 294 15.60 28.80 -1.57
C ALA A 294 16.73 29.70 -1.05
N GLY A 295 16.72 30.09 0.23
CA GLY A 295 17.75 30.93 0.83
C GLY A 295 17.84 32.34 0.26
N THR A 296 16.75 32.87 -0.27
CA THR A 296 16.65 34.23 -0.85
C THR A 296 15.78 35.18 -0.01
N SER A 297 15.13 34.68 1.04
CA SER A 297 14.32 35.49 1.96
C SER A 297 15.19 36.33 2.89
N PRO A 298 14.81 37.60 3.16
CA PRO A 298 15.43 38.41 4.21
C PRO A 298 14.97 38.02 5.63
N SER A 299 13.89 37.22 5.74
CA SER A 299 13.20 36.90 7.00
C SER A 299 13.75 35.65 7.69
N GLY A 300 14.62 34.89 7.02
CA GLY A 300 15.20 33.66 7.55
C GLY A 300 15.66 32.72 6.45
N GLN A 301 16.24 31.59 6.86
CA GLN A 301 16.71 30.54 5.96
C GLN A 301 16.43 29.16 6.56
N ILE A 302 16.36 28.15 5.70
CA ILE A 302 16.38 26.75 6.10
C ILE A 302 17.80 26.20 5.93
N ASP A 303 18.33 25.56 6.96
CA ASP A 303 19.70 25.01 6.99
C ASP A 303 19.75 23.53 6.57
N ALA A 304 18.65 22.79 6.74
CA ALA A 304 18.49 21.45 6.21
C ALA A 304 17.03 21.11 5.92
N VAL A 305 16.85 20.21 4.95
CA VAL A 305 15.56 19.64 4.57
C VAL A 305 15.60 18.13 4.83
N VAL A 306 14.64 17.65 5.63
CA VAL A 306 14.34 16.23 5.78
C VAL A 306 13.01 15.97 5.08
N HIS A 307 13.07 15.40 3.88
CA HIS A 307 11.89 15.07 3.11
C HIS A 307 11.47 13.61 3.38
N ASN A 308 10.49 13.44 4.27
CA ASN A 308 9.91 12.14 4.64
C ASN A 308 8.46 11.97 4.17
N GLY A 309 7.76 13.07 3.91
CA GLY A 309 6.36 13.05 3.46
C GLY A 309 6.19 12.32 2.13
N ALA A 310 5.15 11.51 2.03
CA ALA A 310 4.75 10.80 0.83
C ALA A 310 3.28 10.41 0.89
N ILE A 311 2.66 10.17 -0.26
CA ILE A 311 1.41 9.43 -0.36
C ILE A 311 1.75 7.96 -0.54
N VAL A 312 1.49 7.17 0.50
CA VAL A 312 1.69 5.72 0.49
C VAL A 312 0.36 5.04 0.13
N ASN A 313 0.15 4.83 -1.16
CA ASN A 313 -1.03 4.14 -1.68
C ASN A 313 -0.60 3.05 -2.66
N TRP A 314 -0.83 1.80 -2.28
CA TRP A 314 -0.38 0.63 -3.03
C TRP A 314 -1.23 0.33 -4.27
N ASN A 315 -2.43 0.89 -4.33
CA ASN A 315 -3.39 0.68 -5.42
C ASN A 315 -3.42 1.84 -6.42
N ALA A 316 -2.70 2.93 -6.14
CA ALA A 316 -2.61 4.06 -7.05
C ALA A 316 -1.47 3.83 -8.05
N ASP A 317 -1.73 4.15 -9.31
CA ASP A 317 -0.70 4.19 -10.35
C ASP A 317 0.33 5.30 -10.09
N TYR A 318 1.42 5.25 -10.85
CA TYR A 318 2.48 6.24 -10.76
C TYR A 318 1.98 7.66 -11.01
N GLU A 319 1.18 7.91 -12.05
CA GLU A 319 0.78 9.26 -12.45
C GLU A 319 -0.04 9.96 -11.35
N LYS A 320 -0.91 9.22 -10.65
CA LYS A 320 -1.66 9.72 -9.49
C LYS A 320 -0.75 10.09 -8.32
N LEU A 321 0.37 9.39 -8.14
CA LEU A 321 1.31 9.59 -7.03
C LEU A 321 2.46 10.54 -7.39
N LYS A 322 2.71 10.76 -8.67
CA LYS A 322 3.86 11.47 -9.23
C LYS A 322 4.03 12.86 -8.62
N ASN A 323 2.96 13.63 -8.51
CA ASN A 323 3.03 14.98 -7.94
C ASN A 323 3.53 14.94 -6.49
N ALA A 324 2.88 14.15 -5.64
CA ALA A 324 3.21 14.09 -4.23
C ALA A 324 4.57 13.43 -3.94
N ASN A 325 4.97 12.41 -4.70
CA ASN A 325 6.13 11.58 -4.36
C ASN A 325 7.38 11.87 -5.21
N VAL A 326 7.22 12.43 -6.42
CA VAL A 326 8.33 12.76 -7.32
C VAL A 326 8.47 14.27 -7.45
N ARG A 327 7.42 14.99 -7.88
CA ARG A 327 7.51 16.42 -8.13
C ARG A 327 7.87 17.21 -6.87
N SER A 328 7.30 16.85 -5.71
CA SER A 328 7.64 17.48 -4.43
C SER A 328 9.13 17.34 -4.06
N VAL A 329 9.75 16.20 -4.39
CA VAL A 329 11.19 15.96 -4.22
C VAL A 329 11.98 16.87 -5.15
N LEU A 330 11.59 16.96 -6.42
CA LEU A 330 12.25 17.82 -7.41
C LEU A 330 12.14 19.30 -7.06
N ASP A 331 10.97 19.76 -6.62
CA ASP A 331 10.74 21.14 -6.20
C ASP A 331 11.65 21.51 -5.01
N LEU A 332 11.76 20.63 -3.99
CA LEU A 332 12.65 20.87 -2.86
C LEU A 332 14.13 20.78 -3.23
N LEU A 333 14.52 19.82 -4.08
CA LEU A 333 15.89 19.73 -4.59
C LEU A 333 16.27 20.99 -5.35
N GLN A 334 15.39 21.51 -6.20
CA GLN A 334 15.62 22.75 -6.92
C GLN A 334 15.89 23.90 -5.93
N ALA A 335 15.03 24.09 -4.93
CA ALA A 335 15.22 25.14 -3.92
C ALA A 335 16.55 24.99 -3.17
N VAL A 336 16.92 23.77 -2.78
CA VAL A 336 18.18 23.50 -2.07
C VAL A 336 19.40 23.68 -2.96
N VAL A 337 19.34 23.28 -4.24
CA VAL A 337 20.44 23.43 -5.20
C VAL A 337 20.72 24.89 -5.49
N GLU A 338 19.67 25.69 -5.70
CA GLU A 338 19.76 27.11 -6.03
C GLU A 338 20.10 27.97 -4.80
N SER A 339 19.96 27.44 -3.58
CA SER A 339 20.21 28.18 -2.36
C SER A 339 21.69 28.52 -2.14
N PRO A 340 22.03 29.81 -1.91
CA PRO A 340 23.40 30.23 -1.61
C PRO A 340 23.86 29.77 -0.22
N HIS A 341 22.94 29.32 0.63
CA HIS A 341 23.24 28.86 1.99
C HIS A 341 23.57 27.37 2.08
N ALA A 342 23.55 26.65 0.95
CA ALA A 342 23.95 25.25 0.86
C ALA A 342 23.28 24.32 1.90
N PRO A 343 21.93 24.31 2.00
CA PRO A 343 21.25 23.43 2.95
C PRO A 343 21.52 21.96 2.61
N ARG A 344 21.58 21.12 3.65
CA ARG A 344 21.60 19.66 3.45
C ARG A 344 20.21 19.16 3.10
N PHE A 345 20.13 18.10 2.31
CA PHE A 345 18.89 17.49 1.91
C PHE A 345 18.95 15.97 2.11
N VAL A 346 18.04 15.44 2.91
CA VAL A 346 17.89 14.01 3.13
C VAL A 346 16.51 13.58 2.68
N PHE A 347 16.47 12.63 1.74
CA PHE A 347 15.26 11.98 1.29
C PHE A 347 15.06 10.66 2.01
N VAL A 348 13.94 10.50 2.70
CA VAL A 348 13.55 9.19 3.25
C VAL A 348 12.73 8.44 2.20
N SER A 349 13.35 7.42 1.62
CA SER A 349 12.76 6.56 0.60
C SER A 349 11.86 5.48 1.23
N GLY A 350 11.31 4.61 0.40
CA GLY A 350 10.53 3.43 0.79
C GLY A 350 10.23 2.55 -0.42
N GLY A 351 9.33 1.59 -0.27
CA GLY A 351 9.00 0.64 -1.34
C GLY A 351 10.04 -0.48 -1.44
N VAL A 352 10.08 -1.17 -2.58
CA VAL A 352 11.01 -2.28 -2.82
C VAL A 352 12.45 -1.77 -2.81
N SER A 353 13.31 -2.50 -2.11
CA SER A 353 14.76 -2.27 -2.15
C SER A 353 15.34 -2.93 -3.37
N VAL A 354 16.05 -2.12 -4.14
CA VAL A 354 16.76 -2.59 -5.33
C VAL A 354 18.23 -2.38 -5.08
N ASP A 355 19.04 -3.35 -5.51
CA ASP A 355 20.47 -3.21 -5.50
C ASP A 355 20.87 -2.02 -6.40
N ILE A 356 21.60 -1.07 -5.82
CA ILE A 356 22.01 0.14 -6.51
C ILE A 356 23.15 -0.12 -7.50
N ASP A 357 23.90 -1.20 -7.28
CA ASP A 357 25.02 -1.65 -8.12
C ASP A 357 24.56 -2.64 -9.20
N ALA A 358 23.29 -3.08 -9.16
CA ALA A 358 22.71 -3.92 -10.21
C ALA A 358 22.57 -3.17 -11.54
N ASP A 359 22.46 -3.93 -12.63
CA ASP A 359 22.30 -3.40 -13.99
C ASP A 359 21.08 -2.45 -14.05
N PRO A 360 21.28 -1.15 -14.36
CA PRO A 360 20.20 -0.17 -14.42
C PRO A 360 19.07 -0.53 -15.40
N ALA A 361 19.36 -1.32 -16.44
CA ALA A 361 18.35 -1.82 -17.36
C ALA A 361 17.47 -2.88 -16.69
N ALA A 362 18.07 -3.91 -16.09
CA ALA A 362 17.35 -4.95 -15.37
C ALA A 362 16.50 -4.40 -14.21
N VAL A 363 17.05 -3.45 -13.45
CA VAL A 363 16.33 -2.76 -12.37
C VAL A 363 15.15 -1.95 -12.91
N ALA A 364 15.32 -1.29 -14.05
CA ALA A 364 14.24 -0.54 -14.66
C ALA A 364 13.11 -1.46 -15.14
N ASP A 365 13.43 -2.60 -15.74
CA ASP A 365 12.43 -3.58 -16.18
C ASP A 365 11.63 -4.14 -15.01
N GLU A 366 12.30 -4.45 -13.89
CA GLU A 366 11.63 -4.85 -12.64
C GLU A 366 10.73 -3.72 -12.11
N MET A 367 11.22 -2.47 -12.08
CA MET A 367 10.45 -1.33 -11.58
C MET A 367 9.28 -0.96 -12.50
N ASN A 368 9.41 -1.11 -13.82
CA ASN A 368 8.35 -0.84 -14.80
C ASN A 368 7.12 -1.73 -14.55
N THR A 369 7.31 -2.92 -13.98
CA THR A 369 6.24 -3.86 -13.61
C THR A 369 5.83 -3.78 -12.14
N SER A 370 6.51 -2.96 -11.34
CA SER A 370 6.20 -2.74 -9.92
C SER A 370 5.00 -1.81 -9.73
N ILE A 371 4.49 -1.75 -8.49
CA ILE A 371 3.39 -0.85 -8.14
C ILE A 371 3.80 0.63 -8.21
N GLY A 372 2.84 1.50 -8.54
CA GLY A 372 3.06 2.94 -8.71
C GLY A 372 3.79 3.62 -7.56
N TYR A 373 3.51 3.20 -6.31
CA TYR A 373 4.24 3.73 -5.15
C TYR A 373 5.74 3.41 -5.21
N CYS A 374 6.13 2.16 -5.49
CA CYS A 374 7.54 1.75 -5.61
C CYS A 374 8.22 2.48 -6.77
N GLN A 375 7.54 2.61 -7.91
CA GLN A 375 8.03 3.39 -9.05
C GLN A 375 8.33 4.84 -8.67
N THR A 376 7.42 5.54 -7.98
CA THR A 376 7.65 6.93 -7.56
C THR A 376 8.84 7.07 -6.60
N LYS A 377 9.02 6.13 -5.67
CA LYS A 377 10.16 6.13 -4.74
C LYS A 377 11.47 5.87 -5.46
N TYR A 378 11.48 4.92 -6.40
CA TYR A 378 12.64 4.63 -7.23
C TYR A 378 13.08 5.84 -8.08
N VAL A 379 12.14 6.52 -8.77
CA VAL A 379 12.46 7.71 -9.58
C VAL A 379 13.06 8.82 -8.70
N ALA A 380 12.43 9.13 -7.56
CA ALA A 380 12.94 10.15 -6.63
C ALA A 380 14.32 9.77 -6.07
N GLU A 381 14.51 8.51 -5.68
CA GLU A 381 15.75 7.95 -5.17
C GLU A 381 16.90 8.12 -6.15
N LYS A 382 16.70 7.74 -7.42
CA LYS A 382 17.74 7.86 -8.46
C LYS A 382 18.13 9.32 -8.74
N VAL A 383 17.18 10.25 -8.70
CA VAL A 383 17.49 11.68 -8.88
C VAL A 383 18.33 12.22 -7.72
N VAL A 384 17.92 11.97 -6.47
CA VAL A 384 18.67 12.42 -5.28
C VAL A 384 20.06 11.80 -5.25
N HIS A 385 20.15 10.49 -5.50
CA HIS A 385 21.42 9.77 -5.51
C HIS A 385 22.36 10.24 -6.64
N HIS A 386 21.83 10.56 -7.82
CA HIS A 386 22.61 11.16 -8.90
C HIS A 386 23.24 12.48 -8.47
N LEU A 387 22.49 13.37 -7.81
CA LEU A 387 23.04 14.63 -7.30
C LEU A 387 24.13 14.39 -6.25
N ALA A 388 23.92 13.42 -5.36
CA ALA A 388 24.87 13.08 -4.31
C ALA A 388 26.21 12.56 -4.87
N THR A 389 26.15 11.74 -5.93
CA THR A 389 27.33 11.10 -6.55
C THR A 389 27.98 11.93 -7.66
N ALA A 390 27.27 12.88 -8.25
CA ALA A 390 27.83 13.82 -9.23
C ALA A 390 28.81 14.82 -8.61
N LEU A 391 28.84 14.93 -7.28
CA LEU A 391 29.70 15.83 -6.52
C LEU A 391 30.87 15.07 -5.87
N PRO A 392 32.04 15.69 -5.70
CA PRO A 392 33.06 15.17 -4.80
C PRO A 392 32.48 14.93 -3.40
N SER A 393 32.95 13.91 -2.69
CA SER A 393 32.46 13.60 -1.33
C SER A 393 32.55 14.79 -0.36
N SER A 394 33.57 15.64 -0.49
CA SER A 394 33.73 16.87 0.28
C SER A 394 32.72 17.97 -0.04
N GLN A 395 32.00 17.85 -1.16
CA GLN A 395 30.96 18.77 -1.62
C GLN A 395 29.55 18.17 -1.53
N ASN A 396 29.42 16.87 -1.23
CA ASN A 396 28.11 16.26 -1.10
C ASN A 396 27.32 16.92 0.05
N ARG A 397 26.02 17.09 -0.20
CA ARG A 397 25.03 17.56 0.79
C ARG A 397 23.67 16.89 0.60
N PHE A 398 23.60 15.84 -0.22
CA PHE A 398 22.41 15.07 -0.53
C PHE A 398 22.57 13.64 -0.03
N SER A 399 21.50 13.07 0.50
CA SER A 399 21.48 11.67 0.94
C SER A 399 20.11 11.06 0.67
N VAL A 400 20.10 9.80 0.27
CA VAL A 400 18.92 8.94 0.35
C VAL A 400 19.07 8.02 1.56
N LEU A 401 18.05 7.98 2.41
CA LEU A 401 17.94 6.97 3.45
C LEU A 401 16.78 6.03 3.12
N LYS A 402 17.09 4.74 2.99
CA LYS A 402 16.12 3.69 2.71
C LYS A 402 15.93 2.83 3.97
N PRO A 403 14.82 2.99 4.69
CA PRO A 403 14.55 2.17 5.87
C PRO A 403 14.11 0.75 5.47
N GLY A 404 14.24 -0.20 6.40
CA GLY A 404 13.48 -1.45 6.35
C GLY A 404 11.99 -1.23 6.68
N MET A 405 11.29 -2.30 7.04
CA MET A 405 9.97 -2.23 7.66
C MET A 405 10.07 -1.52 9.01
N ILE A 406 9.47 -0.33 9.09
CA ILE A 406 9.59 0.54 10.24
C ILE A 406 8.62 0.09 11.33
N ILE A 407 9.13 -0.18 12.52
CA ILE A 407 8.33 -0.54 13.70
C ILE A 407 8.41 0.55 14.78
N GLY A 408 7.49 0.52 15.75
CA GLY A 408 7.56 1.39 16.93
C GLY A 408 8.84 1.12 17.73
N THR A 409 9.28 2.12 18.51
CA THR A 409 10.45 2.03 19.38
C THR A 409 10.28 0.98 20.47
N ALA A 410 11.37 0.60 21.15
CA ALA A 410 11.30 -0.27 22.33
C ALA A 410 10.52 0.36 23.50
N ALA A 411 10.65 1.69 23.67
CA ALA A 411 10.04 2.43 24.76
C ALA A 411 8.52 2.57 24.61
N GLU A 412 8.05 3.07 23.48
CA GLU A 412 6.62 3.37 23.29
C GLU A 412 5.87 2.24 22.56
N GLY A 413 6.54 1.47 21.69
CA GLY A 413 5.95 0.28 21.06
C GLY A 413 4.73 0.54 20.18
N VAL A 414 4.48 1.78 19.74
CA VAL A 414 3.29 2.09 18.96
C VAL A 414 3.42 1.49 17.56
N ALA A 415 2.55 0.54 17.23
CA ALA A 415 2.53 -0.14 15.93
C ALA A 415 1.61 0.57 14.92
N ASN A 416 2.00 0.58 13.64
CA ASN A 416 1.19 1.13 12.56
C ASN A 416 0.24 0.07 12.00
N LEU A 417 -1.05 0.14 12.37
CA LEU A 417 -2.02 -0.91 12.01
C LEU A 417 -2.32 -1.02 10.51
N ASP A 418 -1.93 -0.02 9.72
CA ASP A 418 -2.14 0.01 8.28
C ASP A 418 -0.95 -0.52 7.47
N ASP A 419 0.15 -0.90 8.12
CA ASP A 419 1.26 -1.54 7.44
C ASP A 419 1.05 -3.05 7.21
N PHE A 420 1.81 -3.57 6.26
CA PHE A 420 1.73 -4.98 5.87
C PHE A 420 2.29 -5.91 6.96
N LEU A 421 3.36 -5.52 7.66
CA LEU A 421 4.03 -6.34 8.66
C LEU A 421 3.08 -6.73 9.79
N TRP A 422 2.37 -5.77 10.37
CA TRP A 422 1.48 -6.07 11.50
C TRP A 422 0.20 -6.75 11.08
N ARG A 423 -0.29 -6.51 9.85
CA ARG A 423 -1.39 -7.28 9.26
C ARG A 423 -1.00 -8.74 9.05
N PHE A 424 0.22 -8.97 8.58
CA PHE A 424 0.82 -10.30 8.43
C PHE A 424 0.92 -11.03 9.77
N VAL A 425 1.51 -10.36 10.77
CA VAL A 425 1.64 -10.89 12.14
C VAL A 425 0.26 -11.17 12.77
N ALA A 426 -0.72 -10.31 12.55
CA ALA A 426 -2.08 -10.51 13.06
C ALA A 426 -2.76 -11.74 12.45
N THR A 427 -2.62 -11.95 11.13
CA THR A 427 -3.11 -13.17 10.49
C THR A 427 -2.38 -14.40 11.01
N ALA A 428 -1.05 -14.37 11.11
CA ALA A 428 -0.27 -15.46 11.68
C ALA A 428 -0.73 -15.81 13.11
N ALA A 429 -0.96 -14.81 13.95
CA ALA A 429 -1.48 -14.99 15.31
C ALA A 429 -2.91 -15.58 15.32
N LYS A 430 -3.77 -15.17 14.39
CA LYS A 430 -5.15 -15.66 14.28
C LYS A 430 -5.20 -17.14 13.89
N ILE A 431 -4.44 -17.53 12.87
CA ILE A 431 -4.39 -18.92 12.38
C ILE A 431 -3.41 -19.80 13.17
N GLN A 432 -2.65 -19.21 14.11
CA GLN A 432 -1.64 -19.85 14.98
C GLN A 432 -0.49 -20.52 14.20
N LEU A 433 -0.19 -19.99 13.02
CA LEU A 433 0.84 -20.50 12.12
C LEU A 433 1.67 -19.32 11.59
N TYR A 434 2.96 -19.51 11.42
CA TYR A 434 3.84 -18.54 10.77
C TYR A 434 4.75 -19.22 9.75
N PRO A 435 5.14 -18.53 8.66
CA PRO A 435 6.02 -19.13 7.67
C PRO A 435 7.47 -19.16 8.16
N LEU A 436 8.13 -20.29 8.00
CA LEU A 436 9.56 -20.47 8.20
C LEU A 436 10.07 -21.57 7.26
N ASP A 437 10.71 -21.16 6.17
CA ASP A 437 11.35 -22.09 5.24
C ASP A 437 12.71 -22.58 5.77
N ALA A 438 13.28 -23.60 5.12
CA ALA A 438 14.51 -24.27 5.59
C ALA A 438 15.77 -23.40 5.44
N GLU A 439 15.80 -22.49 4.47
CA GLU A 439 16.91 -21.56 4.27
C GLU A 439 16.84 -20.39 5.26
N PRO A 440 17.98 -19.84 5.70
CA PRO A 440 17.99 -18.74 6.66
C PRO A 440 17.38 -17.48 6.04
N GLY A 441 16.17 -17.15 6.49
CA GLY A 441 15.48 -15.90 6.16
C GLY A 441 15.76 -14.80 7.18
N PHE A 442 15.65 -13.55 6.74
CA PHE A 442 15.76 -12.37 7.60
C PHE A 442 14.59 -11.42 7.39
N VAL A 443 14.10 -10.83 8.47
CA VAL A 443 13.06 -9.80 8.44
C VAL A 443 13.74 -8.43 8.52
N PRO A 444 13.70 -7.59 7.46
CA PRO A 444 14.35 -6.28 7.44
C PRO A 444 13.54 -5.26 8.25
N VAL A 445 13.48 -5.42 9.56
CA VAL A 445 12.82 -4.48 10.47
C VAL A 445 13.81 -3.46 11.03
N SER A 446 13.34 -2.22 11.18
CA SER A 446 14.09 -1.14 11.83
C SER A 446 13.17 -0.39 12.78
N ASP A 447 13.60 -0.14 14.01
CA ASP A 447 12.81 0.69 14.91
C ASP A 447 12.86 2.16 14.47
N GLY A 448 11.74 2.88 14.64
CA GLY A 448 11.61 4.26 14.18
C GLY A 448 12.59 5.23 14.84
N GLY A 449 13.10 4.93 16.04
CA GLY A 449 14.10 5.73 16.73
C GLY A 449 15.46 5.65 16.04
N LEU A 450 15.91 4.44 15.71
CA LEU A 450 17.14 4.22 14.93
C LEU A 450 17.06 4.83 13.54
N VAL A 451 15.94 4.66 12.83
CA VAL A 451 15.75 5.27 11.50
C VAL A 451 15.85 6.80 11.59
N ALA A 452 15.21 7.40 12.60
CA ALA A 452 15.30 8.84 12.83
C ALA A 452 16.73 9.29 13.18
N ALA A 453 17.42 8.55 14.05
CA ALA A 453 18.81 8.83 14.41
C ALA A 453 19.75 8.79 13.19
N ARG A 454 19.62 7.76 12.33
CA ARG A 454 20.41 7.64 11.09
C ARG A 454 20.11 8.77 10.11
N THR A 455 18.85 9.19 10.00
CA THR A 455 18.44 10.34 9.17
C THR A 455 19.05 11.63 9.69
N LEU A 456 19.05 11.84 11.01
CA LEU A 456 19.66 13.02 11.62
C LEU A 456 21.18 13.02 11.51
N GLY A 457 21.83 11.87 11.52
CA GLY A 457 23.27 11.75 11.26
C GLY A 457 23.65 12.41 9.94
N GLN A 458 22.88 12.15 8.87
CA GLN A 458 23.12 12.70 7.54
C GLN A 458 23.03 14.24 7.45
N ILE A 459 22.31 14.91 8.37
CA ILE A 459 22.29 16.38 8.45
C ILE A 459 23.22 16.94 9.54
N THR A 460 23.53 16.19 10.60
CA THR A 460 24.29 16.71 11.75
C THR A 460 25.79 16.37 11.75
N GLU A 461 26.19 15.27 11.13
CA GLU A 461 27.57 14.78 11.15
C GLU A 461 28.44 15.41 10.07
N ASN A 462 29.77 15.30 10.23
CA ASN A 462 30.72 15.88 9.29
C ASN A 462 30.62 15.30 7.89
N ASN A 463 30.42 13.98 7.82
CA ASN A 463 30.28 13.25 6.59
C ASN A 463 28.80 13.04 6.27
N ILE A 464 28.51 12.93 4.99
CA ILE A 464 27.18 12.60 4.48
C ILE A 464 27.34 11.53 3.40
N ASP A 465 26.65 10.42 3.61
CA ASP A 465 26.64 9.30 2.68
C ASP A 465 25.61 9.57 1.59
N ALA A 466 25.96 9.27 0.35
CA ALA A 466 25.05 9.43 -0.79
C ALA A 466 23.82 8.53 -0.68
N PHE A 467 23.97 7.38 -0.01
CA PHE A 467 22.93 6.38 0.18
C PHE A 467 23.15 5.62 1.49
N VAL A 468 22.11 5.49 2.30
CA VAL A 468 22.09 4.68 3.53
C VAL A 468 20.98 3.64 3.39
N ASN A 469 21.34 2.36 3.29
CA ASN A 469 20.36 1.29 3.03
C ASN A 469 20.14 0.40 4.26
N LEU A 470 19.28 0.82 5.17
CA LEU A 470 18.99 0.05 6.37
C LEU A 470 18.23 -1.25 6.06
N SER A 471 17.53 -1.33 4.93
CA SER A 471 16.74 -2.51 4.56
C SER A 471 17.58 -3.73 4.16
N THR A 472 18.84 -3.53 3.79
CA THR A 472 19.79 -4.59 3.42
C THR A 472 20.86 -4.79 4.48
N GLU A 473 20.90 -3.94 5.50
CA GLU A 473 21.89 -3.97 6.58
C GLU A 473 21.28 -4.45 7.89
N LEU A 474 20.06 -4.00 8.20
CA LEU A 474 19.45 -4.12 9.53
C LEU A 474 18.19 -4.97 9.52
N GLY A 475 18.08 -5.84 10.52
CA GLY A 475 16.94 -6.73 10.69
C GLY A 475 17.19 -7.78 11.76
N LEU A 476 16.33 -8.78 11.78
CA LEU A 476 16.45 -9.97 12.63
C LEU A 476 16.39 -11.22 11.76
N ALA A 477 17.05 -12.30 12.19
CA ALA A 477 16.76 -13.60 11.60
C ALA A 477 15.27 -13.92 11.80
N THR A 478 14.65 -14.52 10.79
CA THR A 478 13.21 -14.84 10.82
C THR A 478 12.81 -15.68 12.03
N PRO A 479 13.58 -16.70 12.47
CA PRO A 479 13.33 -17.41 13.73
C PRO A 479 13.28 -16.49 14.96
N ASP A 480 14.22 -15.54 15.07
CA ASP A 480 14.33 -14.66 16.24
C ASP A 480 13.23 -13.61 16.28
N PHE A 481 12.86 -13.07 15.11
CA PHE A 481 11.69 -12.20 14.97
C PHE A 481 10.42 -12.90 15.48
N TRP A 482 10.15 -14.12 15.00
CA TRP A 482 8.97 -14.88 15.45
C TRP A 482 9.06 -15.34 16.90
N ALA A 483 10.26 -15.62 17.42
CA ALA A 483 10.45 -15.90 18.84
C ALA A 483 10.04 -14.71 19.71
N HIS A 484 10.39 -13.48 19.31
CA HIS A 484 9.94 -12.27 19.99
C HIS A 484 8.44 -12.03 19.86
N VAL A 485 7.84 -12.29 18.69
CA VAL A 485 6.38 -12.22 18.52
C VAL A 485 5.69 -13.21 19.45
N ASN A 486 6.07 -14.49 19.39
CA ASN A 486 5.49 -15.57 20.19
C ASN A 486 5.60 -15.34 21.69
N ALA A 487 6.68 -14.71 22.16
CA ALA A 487 6.87 -14.38 23.58
C ALA A 487 5.76 -13.48 24.15
N GLU A 488 5.03 -12.74 23.30
CA GLU A 488 3.96 -11.82 23.71
C GLU A 488 2.56 -12.33 23.35
N LEU A 489 2.43 -13.41 22.57
CA LEU A 489 1.15 -13.99 22.19
C LEU A 489 0.58 -14.88 23.31
N GLY A 490 -0.75 -14.86 23.48
CA GLY A 490 -1.43 -15.75 24.44
C GLY A 490 -1.48 -17.21 23.99
N LYS A 491 -1.42 -17.45 22.67
CA LYS A 491 -1.26 -18.76 22.05
C LYS A 491 -0.09 -18.69 21.08
N VAL A 492 0.88 -19.58 21.26
CA VAL A 492 2.11 -19.60 20.46
C VAL A 492 1.80 -20.08 19.04
N CYS A 493 2.32 -19.37 18.05
CA CYS A 493 2.26 -19.80 16.65
C CYS A 493 3.34 -20.84 16.37
N THR A 494 3.04 -21.82 15.52
CA THR A 494 4.01 -22.84 15.08
C THR A 494 4.51 -22.58 13.66
N PRO A 495 5.78 -22.92 13.35
CA PRO A 495 6.34 -22.75 12.01
C PRO A 495 5.76 -23.77 11.03
N ILE A 496 5.53 -23.33 9.78
CA ILE A 496 5.22 -24.16 8.61
C ILE A 496 5.89 -23.55 7.37
N ASP A 497 5.97 -24.28 6.26
CA ASP A 497 6.51 -23.74 5.01
C ASP A 497 5.63 -22.62 4.44
N TRP A 498 6.24 -21.74 3.64
CA TRP A 498 5.56 -20.58 3.06
C TRP A 498 4.33 -20.94 2.24
N ALA A 499 4.39 -21.99 1.42
CA ALA A 499 3.29 -22.35 0.53
C ALA A 499 2.07 -22.80 1.33
N THR A 500 2.27 -23.65 2.33
CA THR A 500 1.22 -24.07 3.25
C THR A 500 0.67 -22.89 4.05
N TRP A 501 1.53 -21.99 4.54
CA TRP A 501 1.06 -20.82 5.28
C TRP A 501 0.19 -19.91 4.43
N LEU A 502 0.62 -19.63 3.20
CA LEU A 502 -0.10 -18.76 2.27
C LEU A 502 -1.48 -19.34 1.94
N GLU A 503 -1.58 -20.65 1.68
CA GLU A 503 -2.86 -21.32 1.45
C GLU A 503 -3.82 -21.11 2.64
N ARG A 504 -3.35 -21.35 3.87
CA ARG A 504 -4.15 -21.18 5.10
C ARG A 504 -4.56 -19.74 5.35
N ALA A 505 -3.64 -18.79 5.15
CA ALA A 505 -3.89 -17.37 5.32
C ALA A 505 -4.93 -16.86 4.33
N LEU A 506 -4.87 -17.30 3.06
CA LEU A 506 -5.84 -16.91 2.06
C LEU A 506 -7.21 -17.58 2.28
N GLN A 507 -7.23 -18.83 2.75
CA GLN A 507 -8.48 -19.49 3.15
C GLN A 507 -9.17 -18.72 4.29
N ASP A 508 -8.45 -18.38 5.36
CA ASP A 508 -8.99 -17.60 6.48
C ASP A 508 -9.45 -16.20 6.04
N MET A 509 -8.70 -15.58 5.12
CA MET A 509 -9.08 -14.29 4.53
C MET A 509 -10.39 -14.38 3.75
N ASN A 510 -10.58 -15.42 2.93
CA ASN A 510 -11.82 -15.63 2.16
C ASN A 510 -13.02 -15.92 3.07
N GLU A 511 -12.84 -16.72 4.12
CA GLU A 511 -13.89 -17.00 5.11
C GLU A 511 -14.30 -15.75 5.91
N THR A 512 -13.33 -14.86 6.19
CA THR A 512 -13.53 -13.65 7.01
C THR A 512 -13.99 -12.43 6.20
N GLY A 513 -13.60 -12.35 4.92
CA GLY A 513 -13.90 -11.23 4.02
C GLY A 513 -13.21 -9.92 4.41
N GLU A 514 -13.87 -8.79 4.16
CA GLU A 514 -13.32 -7.42 4.28
C GLU A 514 -12.76 -7.05 5.66
N SER A 515 -13.24 -7.72 6.71
CA SER A 515 -12.76 -7.49 8.07
C SER A 515 -11.40 -8.12 8.36
N HIS A 516 -10.89 -8.97 7.45
CA HIS A 516 -9.62 -9.65 7.62
C HIS A 516 -8.42 -8.68 7.53
N PRO A 517 -7.39 -8.82 8.39
CA PRO A 517 -6.22 -7.93 8.38
C PRO A 517 -5.50 -7.87 7.03
N LEU A 518 -5.36 -8.98 6.30
CA LEU A 518 -4.72 -8.99 4.98
C LEU A 518 -5.60 -8.46 3.84
N TRP A 519 -6.90 -8.28 4.04
CA TRP A 519 -7.81 -7.89 2.95
C TRP A 519 -7.36 -6.63 2.19
N PRO A 520 -6.94 -5.52 2.85
CA PRO A 520 -6.49 -4.32 2.15
C PRO A 520 -5.12 -4.45 1.47
N VAL A 521 -4.37 -5.52 1.77
CA VAL A 521 -2.97 -5.74 1.38
C VAL A 521 -2.77 -7.10 0.70
N GLN A 522 -3.84 -7.71 0.19
CA GLN A 522 -3.84 -9.06 -0.39
C GLN A 522 -2.80 -9.25 -1.51
N HIS A 523 -2.46 -8.19 -2.24
CA HIS A 523 -1.44 -8.20 -3.29
C HIS A 523 -0.02 -8.47 -2.77
N PHE A 524 0.29 -8.07 -1.53
CA PHE A 524 1.59 -8.35 -0.93
C PHE A 524 1.74 -9.81 -0.52
N ALA A 525 0.64 -10.53 -0.28
CA ALA A 525 0.69 -11.96 0.03
C ALA A 525 1.24 -12.79 -1.15
N ALA A 526 1.16 -12.28 -2.39
CA ALA A 526 1.75 -12.93 -3.56
C ALA A 526 3.28 -12.77 -3.64
N GLY A 527 3.86 -11.78 -2.97
CA GLY A 527 5.25 -11.31 -3.14
C GLY A 527 6.28 -11.85 -2.14
N GLY A 528 6.06 -13.02 -1.53
CA GLY A 528 7.08 -13.68 -0.70
C GLY A 528 7.09 -13.33 0.80
N GLY A 529 6.08 -12.59 1.28
CA GLY A 529 5.89 -12.35 2.72
C GLY A 529 6.80 -11.26 3.29
N ILE A 530 7.24 -11.45 4.54
CA ILE A 530 8.02 -10.45 5.30
C ILE A 530 9.52 -10.79 5.41
N SER A 531 9.93 -11.94 4.88
CA SER A 531 11.29 -12.45 4.99
C SER A 531 12.02 -12.29 3.65
N GLY A 532 13.25 -11.78 3.70
CA GLY A 532 14.19 -11.75 2.58
C GLY A 532 15.35 -12.73 2.79
N THR A 533 16.21 -12.83 1.78
CA THR A 533 17.40 -13.71 1.77
C THR A 533 18.70 -12.97 2.12
N ALA A 534 18.69 -11.64 2.10
CA ALA A 534 19.84 -10.84 2.51
C ALA A 534 20.15 -11.10 3.99
N THR A 535 21.43 -11.30 4.32
CA THR A 535 21.86 -11.43 5.72
C THR A 535 21.80 -10.08 6.39
N LEU A 536 21.07 -9.98 7.50
CA LEU A 536 20.84 -8.73 8.23
C LEU A 536 21.34 -8.83 9.67
N SER A 537 21.77 -7.72 10.23
CA SER A 537 22.21 -7.63 11.63
C SER A 537 21.73 -6.34 12.27
N ALA A 538 21.08 -6.43 13.43
CA ALA A 538 20.76 -5.26 14.24
C ALA A 538 22.02 -4.71 14.93
N PRO A 539 22.17 -3.38 15.11
CA PRO A 539 23.28 -2.82 15.89
C PRO A 539 23.15 -3.16 17.39
N ASP A 540 21.92 -3.27 17.87
CA ASP A 540 21.54 -3.78 19.19
C ASP A 540 20.33 -4.71 19.02
N GLU A 541 20.60 -6.01 18.90
CA GLU A 541 19.57 -7.03 18.71
C GLU A 541 18.61 -7.12 19.92
N ALA A 542 19.10 -6.85 21.12
CA ALA A 542 18.28 -6.89 22.33
C ALA A 542 17.28 -5.73 22.37
N GLU A 543 17.69 -4.53 21.93
CA GLU A 543 16.81 -3.38 21.77
C GLU A 543 15.78 -3.60 20.65
N LEU A 544 16.21 -4.08 19.48
CA LEU A 544 15.29 -4.37 18.38
C LEU A 544 14.28 -5.46 18.77
N GLY A 545 14.71 -6.51 19.48
CA GLY A 545 13.84 -7.52 20.04
C GLY A 545 12.85 -6.96 21.07
N ARG A 546 13.28 -6.00 21.92
CA ARG A 546 12.35 -5.27 22.81
C ARG A 546 11.34 -4.46 22.01
N ALA A 547 11.75 -3.80 20.93
CA ALA A 547 10.85 -3.08 20.03
C ALA A 547 9.78 -4.00 19.45
N VAL A 548 10.15 -5.15 18.88
CA VAL A 548 9.18 -6.14 18.37
C VAL A 548 8.17 -6.52 19.44
N ARG A 549 8.63 -6.87 20.65
CA ARG A 549 7.75 -7.23 21.77
C ARG A 549 6.81 -6.10 22.19
N SER A 550 7.33 -4.88 22.33
CA SER A 550 6.51 -3.71 22.68
C SER A 550 5.42 -3.42 21.64
N ASN A 551 5.73 -3.60 20.34
CA ASN A 551 4.74 -3.48 19.26
C ASN A 551 3.64 -4.55 19.38
N VAL A 552 4.00 -5.82 19.62
CA VAL A 552 2.98 -6.89 19.78
C VAL A 552 2.10 -6.64 21.01
N ARG A 553 2.64 -6.12 22.11
CA ARG A 553 1.82 -5.71 23.26
C ARG A 553 0.85 -4.61 22.90
N TYR A 554 1.30 -3.59 22.16
CA TYR A 554 0.43 -2.51 21.69
C TYR A 554 -0.70 -3.07 20.79
N LEU A 555 -0.38 -3.97 19.84
CA LEU A 555 -1.38 -4.61 18.98
C LEU A 555 -2.47 -5.35 19.79
N LYS A 556 -2.09 -6.01 20.89
CA LYS A 556 -3.04 -6.64 21.82
C LYS A 556 -3.88 -5.60 22.58
N GLN A 557 -3.25 -4.55 23.10
CA GLN A 557 -3.91 -3.48 23.85
C GLN A 557 -5.00 -2.78 23.02
N VAL A 558 -4.75 -2.53 21.74
CA VAL A 558 -5.72 -1.90 20.83
C VAL A 558 -6.70 -2.89 20.17
N GLY A 559 -6.63 -4.18 20.54
CA GLY A 559 -7.52 -5.23 20.04
C GLY A 559 -7.30 -5.61 18.58
N PHE A 560 -6.13 -5.33 18.01
CA PHE A 560 -5.78 -5.72 16.63
C PHE A 560 -5.38 -7.20 16.53
N ILE A 561 -4.78 -7.73 17.60
CA ILE A 561 -4.51 -9.16 17.79
C ILE A 561 -5.26 -9.61 19.05
N SER A 562 -5.78 -10.84 19.07
CA SER A 562 -6.48 -11.40 20.21
C SER A 562 -5.58 -11.40 21.47
N GLY A 563 -5.98 -10.62 22.48
CA GLY A 563 -5.41 -10.61 23.82
C GLY A 563 -6.12 -11.58 24.76
N ALA A 564 -5.45 -11.97 25.85
CA ALA A 564 -6.04 -12.81 26.90
C ALA A 564 -7.01 -12.05 27.83
N ASP A 565 -7.05 -10.71 27.75
CA ASP A 565 -7.88 -9.85 28.60
C ASP A 565 -8.76 -8.93 27.74
N GLU A 566 -10.05 -8.90 28.06
CA GLU A 566 -11.09 -8.11 27.38
C GLU A 566 -10.89 -6.60 27.55
N GLN A 567 -11.04 -5.88 26.43
CA GLN A 567 -11.40 -4.47 26.26
C GLN A 567 -10.73 -3.43 27.19
N VAL A 568 -9.56 -2.93 26.76
CA VAL A 568 -9.12 -1.57 27.09
C VAL A 568 -9.41 -0.67 25.90
N GLN A 569 -10.31 0.30 26.04
CA GLN A 569 -10.46 1.38 25.06
C GLN A 569 -9.23 2.29 25.13
N VAL A 570 -8.27 2.10 24.23
CA VAL A 570 -7.16 3.04 24.03
C VAL A 570 -7.68 4.23 23.21
N GLN A 571 -7.49 5.45 23.71
CA GLN A 571 -7.82 6.69 22.98
C GLN A 571 -6.79 6.91 21.85
N GLY A 572 -7.26 6.84 20.60
CA GLY A 572 -6.46 7.17 19.41
C GLY A 572 -5.52 6.05 18.99
N VAL A 573 -5.51 5.73 17.69
CA VAL A 573 -4.60 4.75 17.08
C VAL A 573 -3.92 5.44 15.91
N LEU A 574 -2.59 5.29 15.77
CA LEU A 574 -1.91 5.70 14.54
C LEU A 574 -2.42 4.86 13.37
N ARG A 575 -3.27 5.48 12.56
CA ARG A 575 -3.71 5.00 11.25
C ARG A 575 -3.20 5.96 10.18
N ARG A 576 -2.92 5.46 8.99
CA ARG A 576 -2.65 6.30 7.82
C ARG A 576 -3.82 7.25 7.63
N GLY A 577 -3.54 8.53 7.46
CA GLY A 577 -4.57 9.54 7.23
C GLY A 577 -5.36 9.23 5.96
N VAL A 578 -6.52 8.60 6.11
CA VAL A 578 -7.52 8.50 5.03
C VAL A 578 -7.97 9.92 4.69
N ARG A 579 -8.11 10.25 3.40
CA ARG A 579 -8.84 11.46 2.97
C ARG A 579 -10.23 11.40 3.64
N ARG A 580 -10.41 12.10 4.76
CA ARG A 580 -11.74 12.53 5.16
C ARG A 580 -12.07 13.66 4.19
N SER A 581 -12.90 13.31 3.21
CA SER A 581 -13.52 14.22 2.24
C SER A 581 -14.02 15.50 2.90
#